data_AF-A0AAU5LM86-F1
#
_entry.id   AF-A0AAU5LM86-F1
#
_cell.length_a   1.000
_cell.length_b   1.000
_cell.length_c   1.000
_cell.angle_alpha   90.00
_cell.angle_beta   90.00
_cell.angle_gamma   90.00
#
_symmetry.space_group_name_H-M   'P 1'
#
loop_
_entity.id
_entity.type
_entity.pdbx_description
1 polymer ?
#
loop_
_entity_poly.entity_id
_entity_poly.type
_entity_poly.pdbx_seq_one_letter_code
_entity_poly.pdbx_strand_id
1 'polypeptide(L)'
;MKRLAAALTGFAVLVLGQQLPAAVPAVPEAPAHVEQVNPDVKTRKKGIIPPGGITSSKTGGNTIDSELREETPRADGWRHYDSRKLVERLKAMNVNTYLFGIWEAPTDWDDLRKEFAPLAKAAGIDVWVDLVPPSECQADRPEGPYLEGYCSRPYKLDFIAWARNIATLSLQYPNIKAWQIDDFLVA
;
A
#
# COMPACT_ATOMS: atom_id res chain seq x y z
N MET A 1 25.67 3.20 -76.74
CA MET A 1 25.88 2.54 -75.42
C MET A 1 25.39 3.49 -74.33
N LYS A 2 24.19 3.22 -73.81
CA LYS A 2 23.91 2.91 -72.40
C LYS A 2 24.25 4.00 -71.35
N ARG A 3 23.16 4.59 -70.84
CA ARG A 3 22.84 4.89 -69.41
C ARG A 3 23.45 6.20 -68.85
N LEU A 4 22.80 7.00 -67.99
CA LEU A 4 21.63 6.83 -67.12
C LEU A 4 20.83 8.15 -67.02
N ALA A 5 19.52 8.01 -66.83
CA ALA A 5 18.62 9.04 -66.35
C ALA A 5 18.89 9.35 -64.86
N ALA A 6 18.72 10.62 -64.47
CA ALA A 6 18.46 10.99 -63.08
C ALA A 6 17.23 11.89 -63.04
N ALA A 7 16.13 11.31 -62.57
CA ALA A 7 14.87 11.99 -62.32
C ALA A 7 15.00 12.87 -61.07
N LEU A 8 14.77 14.17 -61.21
CA LEU A 8 14.52 15.07 -60.08
C LEU A 8 13.10 14.79 -59.59
N THR A 9 12.99 13.90 -58.61
CA THR A 9 11.72 13.53 -57.99
C THR A 9 11.78 13.94 -56.52
N GLY A 10 10.90 14.87 -56.14
CA GLY A 10 10.33 15.00 -54.80
C GLY A 10 11.21 15.52 -53.67
N PHE A 11 10.85 16.68 -53.13
CA PHE A 11 10.42 16.74 -51.72
C PHE A 11 9.57 18.02 -51.54
N ALA A 12 8.25 17.88 -51.68
CA ALA A 12 7.33 18.86 -51.12
C ALA A 12 7.37 18.66 -49.60
N VAL A 13 7.85 19.67 -48.87
CA VAL A 13 7.75 19.68 -47.40
C VAL A 13 6.28 19.93 -47.07
N LEU A 14 5.58 18.85 -46.72
CA LEU A 14 4.26 18.93 -46.13
C LEU A 14 4.46 19.42 -44.69
N VAL A 15 4.18 20.69 -44.44
CA VAL A 15 4.08 21.21 -43.07
C VAL A 15 2.80 20.60 -42.48
N LEU A 16 2.94 19.52 -41.70
CA LEU A 16 1.84 19.03 -40.88
C LEU A 16 1.47 20.16 -39.89
N GLY A 17 0.26 20.68 -40.04
CA GLY A 17 -0.32 21.63 -39.11
C GLY A 17 -0.24 21.08 -37.69
N GLN A 18 0.28 21.89 -36.78
CA GLN A 18 0.20 21.60 -35.35
C GLN A 18 -1.28 21.54 -34.96
N GLN A 19 -1.77 20.34 -34.68
CA GLN A 19 -3.06 20.16 -34.05
C GLN A 19 -2.92 20.68 -32.61
N LEU A 20 -3.57 21.81 -32.34
CA LEU A 20 -3.73 22.31 -30.98
C LEU A 20 -4.37 21.21 -30.12
N PRO A 21 -3.90 20.98 -28.88
CA PRO A 21 -4.56 20.04 -27.99
C PRO A 21 -6.01 20.51 -27.76
N ALA A 22 -6.94 19.57 -27.84
CA ALA A 22 -8.34 19.82 -27.49
C ALA A 22 -8.39 20.39 -26.06
N ALA A 23 -9.18 21.45 -25.87
CA ALA A 23 -9.39 22.04 -24.56
C ALA A 23 -9.91 20.97 -23.59
N VAL A 24 -9.18 20.75 -22.50
CA VAL A 24 -9.63 19.90 -21.40
C VAL A 24 -10.87 20.56 -20.79
N PRO A 25 -12.02 19.88 -20.69
CA PRO A 25 -13.19 20.45 -20.05
C PRO A 25 -12.87 20.80 -18.60
N ALA A 26 -13.32 21.97 -18.16
CA ALA A 26 -13.14 22.41 -16.79
C ALA A 26 -13.69 21.37 -15.81
N VAL A 27 -12.88 20.99 -14.82
CA VAL A 27 -13.33 20.16 -13.70
C VAL A 27 -14.43 20.93 -12.97
N PRO A 28 -15.60 20.32 -12.69
CA PRO A 28 -16.64 20.97 -11.90
C PRO A 28 -16.05 21.43 -10.57
N GLU A 29 -16.39 22.65 -10.15
CA GLU A 29 -15.97 23.19 -8.87
C GLU A 29 -16.38 22.22 -7.76
N ALA A 30 -15.39 21.76 -6.97
CA ALA A 30 -15.65 20.85 -5.86
C ALA A 30 -16.69 21.51 -4.92
N PRO A 31 -17.63 20.73 -4.36
CA PRO A 31 -18.60 21.29 -3.42
C PRO A 31 -17.84 22.00 -2.29
N ALA A 32 -18.37 23.16 -1.88
CA ALA A 32 -17.79 23.98 -0.83
C ALA A 32 -17.43 23.11 0.39
N HIS A 33 -16.20 23.27 0.90
CA HIS A 33 -15.74 22.57 2.09
C HIS A 33 -16.73 22.81 3.23
N VAL A 34 -17.45 21.75 3.62
CA VAL A 34 -18.18 21.74 4.88
C VAL A 34 -17.12 21.66 5.97
N GLU A 35 -16.93 22.75 6.70
CA GLU A 35 -16.04 22.79 7.85
C GLU A 35 -16.51 21.74 8.86
N GLN A 36 -15.73 20.66 9.01
CA GLN A 36 -15.98 19.66 10.03
C GLN A 36 -15.69 20.27 11.40
N VAL A 37 -16.75 20.63 12.13
CA VAL A 37 -16.64 21.07 13.52
C VAL A 37 -16.26 19.87 14.38
N ASN A 38 -14.95 19.69 14.59
CA ASN A 38 -14.43 18.65 15.45
C ASN A 38 -14.50 19.09 16.92
N PRO A 39 -15.08 18.29 17.83
CA PRO A 39 -15.20 18.66 19.23
C PRO A 39 -13.83 18.76 19.92
N ASP A 40 -13.68 19.75 20.81
CA ASP A 40 -12.49 19.97 21.66
C ASP A 40 -12.15 18.68 22.42
N VAL A 41 -10.91 18.22 22.23
CA VAL A 41 -10.33 17.02 22.84
C VAL A 41 -10.56 16.97 24.35
N LYS A 42 -10.59 18.13 25.03
CA LYS A 42 -10.78 18.26 26.49
C LYS A 42 -12.21 18.02 26.96
N THR A 43 -13.20 18.10 26.07
CA THR A 43 -14.63 17.95 26.40
C THR A 43 -15.21 16.62 25.93
N ARG A 44 -14.39 15.75 25.32
CA ARG A 44 -14.82 14.45 24.80
C ARG A 44 -15.19 13.51 25.95
N LYS A 45 -16.47 13.13 26.04
CA LYS A 45 -16.91 12.03 26.92
C LYS A 45 -16.25 10.72 26.47
N LYS A 46 -15.96 9.84 27.45
CA LYS A 46 -15.37 8.51 27.23
C LYS A 46 -16.21 7.72 26.22
N GLY A 47 -15.59 7.29 25.12
CA GLY A 47 -16.23 6.64 23.97
C GLY A 47 -16.25 7.54 22.73
N ILE A 48 -15.07 7.88 22.19
CA ILE A 48 -14.90 8.75 21.00
C ILE A 48 -15.21 7.99 19.70
N ILE A 49 -15.21 6.66 19.75
CA ILE A 49 -15.39 5.82 18.58
C ILE A 49 -16.89 5.59 18.38
N PRO A 50 -17.50 6.09 17.29
CA PRO A 50 -18.91 5.87 17.03
C PRO A 50 -19.21 4.37 16.86
N PRO A 51 -20.47 3.92 16.99
CA PRO A 51 -20.86 2.57 16.60
C PRO A 51 -20.40 2.27 15.16
N GLY A 52 -19.70 1.14 14.97
CA GLY A 52 -19.10 0.80 13.68
C GLY A 52 -17.82 1.57 13.33
N GLY A 53 -17.32 2.41 14.24
CA GLY A 53 -16.03 3.07 14.08
C GLY A 53 -14.86 2.09 14.16
N ILE A 54 -13.72 2.50 13.62
CA ILE A 54 -12.53 1.67 13.52
C ILE A 54 -11.78 1.68 14.85
N THR A 55 -11.55 0.48 15.40
CA THR A 55 -10.57 0.23 16.45
C THR A 55 -9.46 -0.59 15.83
N SER A 56 -8.25 -0.03 15.79
CA SER A 56 -7.15 -0.69 15.10
C SER A 56 -5.89 -0.86 15.92
N SER A 57 -5.11 -1.86 15.52
CA SER A 57 -3.67 -1.96 15.78
C SER A 57 -2.93 -1.99 14.44
N LYS A 58 -1.65 -1.65 14.44
CA LYS A 58 -0.78 -1.59 13.26
C LYS A 58 0.46 -2.43 13.52
N THR A 59 1.05 -3.00 12.48
CA THR A 59 2.41 -3.57 12.50
C THR A 59 3.46 -2.52 12.87
N GLY A 60 4.47 -2.90 13.64
CA GLY A 60 5.58 -2.02 13.99
C GLY A 60 5.21 -0.81 14.86
N GLY A 61 6.21 0.06 15.09
CA GLY A 61 6.10 1.29 15.88
C GLY A 61 5.77 1.06 17.36
N ASN A 62 5.71 2.13 18.16
CA ASN A 62 5.38 2.13 19.60
C ASN A 62 3.93 1.68 19.94
N THR A 63 3.38 0.80 19.12
CA THR A 63 2.06 0.20 19.27
C THR A 63 2.22 -1.07 20.11
N ILE A 64 1.33 -1.27 21.08
CA ILE A 64 1.39 -2.44 21.96
C ILE A 64 1.00 -3.70 21.16
N ASP A 65 1.86 -4.72 21.21
CA ASP A 65 1.67 -6.06 20.61
C ASP A 65 1.38 -6.05 19.10
N SER A 66 2.08 -5.17 18.40
CA SER A 66 1.84 -4.82 17.00
C SER A 66 2.32 -5.84 15.97
N GLU A 67 3.28 -6.69 16.29
CA GLU A 67 3.85 -7.68 15.37
C GLU A 67 4.23 -8.95 16.13
N LEU A 68 3.67 -10.09 15.71
CA LEU A 68 3.99 -11.39 16.28
C LEU A 68 4.56 -12.30 15.18
N ARG A 69 5.86 -12.56 15.29
CA ARG A 69 6.59 -13.50 14.44
C ARG A 69 6.75 -14.85 15.14
N GLU A 70 6.94 -15.89 14.35
CA GLU A 70 7.25 -17.21 14.86
C GLU A 70 8.60 -17.22 15.63
N GLU A 71 8.64 -18.03 16.70
CA GLU A 71 9.81 -18.15 17.59
C GLU A 71 11.00 -18.84 16.92
N THR A 72 10.76 -19.60 15.85
CA THR A 72 11.79 -20.29 15.07
C THR A 72 11.54 -20.06 13.59
N PRO A 73 12.58 -19.88 12.77
CA PRO A 73 12.39 -19.78 11.33
C PRO A 73 11.83 -21.10 10.75
N ARG A 74 11.07 -20.99 9.67
CA ARG A 74 10.62 -22.16 8.89
C ARG A 74 11.76 -22.71 8.02
N ALA A 75 11.46 -23.73 7.22
CA ALA A 75 12.43 -24.40 6.36
C ALA A 75 13.05 -23.48 5.28
N ASP A 76 12.39 -22.37 4.95
CA ASP A 76 12.90 -21.33 4.04
C ASP A 76 13.84 -20.33 4.73
N GLY A 77 14.08 -20.48 6.03
CA GLY A 77 15.00 -19.66 6.82
C GLY A 77 14.38 -18.37 7.36
N TRP A 78 13.11 -18.08 7.07
CA TRP A 78 12.45 -16.86 7.52
C TRP A 78 11.57 -17.10 8.75
N ARG A 79 11.46 -16.07 9.60
CA ARG A 79 10.44 -16.02 10.65
C ARG A 79 9.18 -15.39 10.07
N HIS A 80 8.17 -16.22 9.88
CA HIS A 80 6.89 -15.77 9.35
C HIS A 80 6.09 -15.06 10.43
N TYR A 81 5.04 -14.33 10.03
CA TYR A 81 4.00 -13.94 10.97
C TYR A 81 3.37 -15.17 11.61
N ASP A 82 3.29 -15.18 12.94
CA ASP A 82 2.45 -16.14 13.67
C ASP A 82 1.00 -15.67 13.59
N SER A 83 0.38 -15.92 12.43
CA SER A 83 -0.96 -15.42 12.10
C SER A 83 -2.03 -15.85 13.11
N ARG A 84 -1.86 -17.02 13.74
CA ARG A 84 -2.80 -17.52 14.74
C ARG A 84 -2.67 -16.75 16.05
N LYS A 85 -1.45 -16.68 16.61
CA LYS A 85 -1.23 -15.91 17.85
C LYS A 85 -1.57 -14.43 17.65
N LEU A 86 -1.30 -13.87 16.47
CA LEU A 86 -1.66 -12.50 16.13
C LEU A 86 -3.18 -12.30 16.14
N VAL A 87 -3.95 -13.14 15.46
CA VAL A 87 -5.43 -13.04 15.49
C VAL A 87 -5.97 -13.21 16.91
N GLU A 88 -5.44 -14.13 17.71
CA GLU A 88 -5.81 -14.30 19.12
C GLU A 88 -5.53 -13.04 19.93
N ARG A 89 -4.38 -12.40 19.72
CA ARG A 89 -4.01 -11.16 20.40
C ARG A 89 -4.92 -10.01 20.01
N LEU A 90 -5.19 -9.83 18.72
CA LEU A 90 -6.07 -8.78 18.20
C LEU A 90 -7.50 -8.92 18.76
N LYS A 91 -8.01 -10.15 18.86
CA LYS A 91 -9.30 -10.42 19.52
C LYS A 91 -9.26 -10.04 21.00
N ALA A 92 -8.19 -10.38 21.71
CA ALA A 92 -8.02 -10.03 23.13
C ALA A 92 -7.94 -8.50 23.34
N MET A 93 -7.43 -7.76 22.36
CA MET A 93 -7.42 -6.30 22.35
C MET A 93 -8.76 -5.66 21.97
N ASN A 94 -9.73 -6.46 21.50
CA ASN A 94 -11.02 -6.00 21.00
C ASN A 94 -10.91 -4.96 19.88
N VAL A 95 -9.90 -5.12 19.00
CA VAL A 95 -9.78 -4.33 17.76
C VAL A 95 -10.58 -5.00 16.65
N ASN A 96 -11.17 -4.20 15.77
CA ASN A 96 -11.92 -4.68 14.61
C ASN A 96 -11.14 -4.59 13.30
N THR A 97 -10.02 -3.87 13.29
CA THR A 97 -9.19 -3.67 12.10
C THR A 97 -7.72 -3.87 12.44
N TYR A 98 -6.94 -4.47 11.55
CA TYR A 98 -5.49 -4.56 11.69
C TYR A 98 -4.79 -4.03 10.45
N LEU A 99 -3.81 -3.15 10.67
CA LEU A 99 -2.95 -2.61 9.62
C LEU A 99 -1.74 -3.56 9.50
N PHE A 100 -1.79 -4.45 8.51
CA PHE A 100 -0.80 -5.50 8.29
C PHE A 100 0.36 -4.95 7.46
N GLY A 101 1.53 -4.85 8.07
CA GLY A 101 2.75 -4.31 7.48
C GLY A 101 3.45 -5.32 6.60
N ILE A 102 3.73 -4.92 5.36
CA ILE A 102 4.63 -5.63 4.45
C ILE A 102 5.97 -4.89 4.51
N TRP A 103 6.89 -5.34 5.37
CA TRP A 103 8.04 -4.53 5.76
C TRP A 103 9.33 -5.33 5.92
N GLU A 104 9.38 -6.22 6.91
CA GLU A 104 10.63 -6.80 7.40
C GLU A 104 11.13 -7.95 6.52
N ALA A 105 10.23 -8.88 6.17
CA ALA A 105 10.61 -10.12 5.49
C ALA A 105 10.05 -10.19 4.06
N PRO A 106 10.77 -10.83 3.13
CA PRO A 106 10.24 -11.10 1.79
C PRO A 106 9.01 -12.01 1.80
N THR A 107 8.73 -12.67 2.93
CA THR A 107 7.58 -13.56 3.13
C THR A 107 6.29 -12.82 3.50
N ASP A 108 6.35 -11.55 3.93
CA ASP A 108 5.20 -10.84 4.53
C ASP A 108 3.95 -10.82 3.64
N TRP A 109 4.13 -10.61 2.32
CA TRP A 109 3.00 -10.65 1.38
C TRP A 109 2.35 -12.02 1.30
N ASP A 110 3.16 -13.07 1.35
CA ASP A 110 2.69 -14.46 1.31
C ASP A 110 2.01 -14.83 2.64
N ASP A 111 2.57 -14.40 3.77
CA ASP A 111 1.99 -14.57 5.10
C ASP A 111 0.60 -13.92 5.18
N LEU A 112 0.48 -12.68 4.68
CA LEU A 112 -0.79 -11.98 4.58
C LEU A 112 -1.80 -12.79 3.77
N ARG A 113 -1.49 -13.07 2.50
CA ARG A 113 -2.49 -13.57 1.54
C ARG A 113 -2.83 -15.04 1.73
N LYS A 114 -1.90 -15.85 2.26
CA LYS A 114 -2.09 -17.30 2.41
C LYS A 114 -2.58 -17.68 3.80
N GLU A 115 -2.20 -16.94 4.84
CA GLU A 115 -2.41 -17.36 6.22
C GLU A 115 -3.23 -16.33 7.01
N PHE A 116 -2.78 -15.08 7.08
CA PHE A 116 -3.42 -14.10 7.96
C PHE A 116 -4.81 -13.66 7.48
N ALA A 117 -4.95 -13.27 6.21
CA ALA A 117 -6.21 -12.78 5.64
C ALA A 117 -7.41 -13.72 5.87
N PRO A 118 -7.32 -15.05 5.59
CA PRO A 118 -8.42 -15.97 5.89
C PRO A 118 -8.71 -16.11 7.39
N LEU A 119 -7.68 -16.11 8.25
CA LEU A 119 -7.85 -16.22 9.70
C LEU A 119 -8.50 -14.95 10.30
N ALA A 120 -8.03 -13.77 9.88
CA ALA A 120 -8.62 -12.49 10.26
C ALA A 120 -10.08 -12.41 9.82
N LYS A 121 -10.39 -12.86 8.59
CA LYS A 121 -11.78 -12.93 8.10
C LYS A 121 -12.66 -13.79 8.99
N ALA A 122 -12.18 -14.96 9.38
CA ALA A 122 -12.90 -15.87 10.27
C ALA A 122 -13.10 -15.28 11.67
N ALA A 123 -12.20 -14.39 12.10
CA ALA A 123 -12.28 -13.66 13.37
C ALA A 123 -13.11 -12.38 13.31
N GLY A 124 -13.61 -11.97 12.13
CA GLY A 124 -14.32 -10.70 11.96
C GLY A 124 -13.40 -9.48 12.06
N ILE A 125 -12.13 -9.64 11.72
CA ILE A 125 -11.13 -8.57 11.69
C ILE A 125 -10.92 -8.12 10.24
N ASP A 126 -11.16 -6.84 10.01
CA ASP A 126 -10.82 -6.17 8.76
C ASP A 126 -9.31 -5.92 8.68
N VAL A 127 -8.76 -5.91 7.48
CA VAL A 127 -7.33 -5.76 7.23
C VAL A 127 -7.10 -4.58 6.30
N TRP A 128 -6.19 -3.71 6.71
CA TRP A 128 -5.65 -2.64 5.90
C TRP A 128 -4.21 -3.01 5.57
N VAL A 129 -3.85 -3.06 4.29
CA VAL A 129 -2.48 -3.38 3.89
C VAL A 129 -1.61 -2.15 4.08
N ASP A 130 -0.53 -2.28 4.83
CA ASP A 130 0.36 -1.19 5.17
C ASP A 130 1.70 -1.38 4.45
N LEU A 131 2.00 -0.45 3.54
CA LEU A 131 3.22 -0.46 2.72
C LEU A 131 4.16 0.63 3.19
N VAL A 132 5.46 0.39 3.11
CA VAL A 132 6.46 1.39 3.51
C VAL A 132 6.50 2.58 2.55
N PRO A 133 7.00 3.75 3.00
CA PRO A 133 7.19 4.89 2.13
C PRO A 133 8.43 4.72 1.25
N PRO A 134 8.54 5.48 0.14
CA PRO A 134 9.75 5.48 -0.69
C PRO A 134 11.06 5.73 0.06
N SER A 135 11.00 6.46 1.18
CA SER A 135 12.15 6.76 2.03
C SER A 135 12.73 5.54 2.77
N GLU A 136 11.94 4.50 3.02
CA GLU A 136 12.45 3.28 3.68
C GLU A 136 13.03 2.26 2.70
N CYS A 137 12.60 2.32 1.44
CA CYS A 137 13.22 1.58 0.34
C CYS A 137 14.56 2.18 -0.12
N GLN A 138 15.18 3.10 0.64
CA GLN A 138 16.42 3.77 0.27
C GLN A 138 17.68 2.89 0.33
N ALA A 139 17.61 1.69 0.93
CA ALA A 139 18.77 0.81 1.06
C ALA A 139 19.01 -0.13 -0.14
N ASP A 140 18.82 0.38 -1.36
CA ASP A 140 19.76 0.09 -2.46
C ASP A 140 21.06 0.92 -2.29
N ARG A 141 21.21 1.67 -1.19
CA ARG A 141 22.46 2.34 -0.77
C ARG A 141 23.40 1.37 -0.05
N PRO A 142 24.66 1.20 -0.50
CA PRO A 142 25.60 0.18 -0.02
C PRO A 142 26.21 0.40 1.38
N GLU A 143 25.83 1.45 2.12
CA GLU A 143 26.58 1.91 3.32
C GLU A 143 25.78 1.86 4.64
N GLY A 144 24.58 1.27 4.66
CA GLY A 144 23.79 1.08 5.89
C GLY A 144 24.05 -0.29 6.55
N PRO A 145 23.89 -0.42 7.89
CA PRO A 145 24.07 -1.70 8.60
C PRO A 145 23.02 -2.78 8.23
N TYR A 146 22.04 -2.42 7.40
CA TYR A 146 21.03 -3.32 6.83
C TYR A 146 21.26 -3.37 5.31
N LEU A 147 21.96 -4.42 4.84
CA LEU A 147 22.38 -4.60 3.44
C LEU A 147 21.21 -4.82 2.44
N GLU A 148 19.97 -4.79 2.91
CA GLU A 148 18.77 -4.66 2.10
C GLU A 148 17.82 -3.73 2.86
N GLY A 149 17.35 -2.64 2.26
CA GLY A 149 16.35 -1.80 2.91
C GLY A 149 15.10 -2.59 3.27
N TYR A 150 14.45 -2.23 4.37
CA TYR A 150 13.13 -2.75 4.70
C TYR A 150 12.12 -2.13 3.73
N CYS A 151 11.97 -2.78 2.58
CA CYS A 151 11.09 -2.39 1.50
C CYS A 151 9.95 -3.39 1.39
N SER A 152 8.74 -2.93 1.08
CA SER A 152 7.59 -3.80 0.85
C SER A 152 7.85 -4.71 -0.36
N ARG A 153 8.03 -6.01 -0.11
CA ARG A 153 8.25 -7.02 -1.16
C ARG A 153 6.95 -7.78 -1.45
N PRO A 154 6.69 -8.19 -2.71
CA PRO A 154 7.68 -8.29 -3.80
C PRO A 154 7.75 -7.06 -4.72
N TYR A 155 6.78 -6.14 -4.67
CA TYR A 155 6.66 -5.10 -5.69
C TYR A 155 7.46 -3.82 -5.41
N LYS A 156 8.09 -3.70 -4.24
CA LYS A 156 8.88 -2.54 -3.83
C LYS A 156 8.08 -1.25 -4.01
N LEU A 157 8.59 -0.30 -4.78
CA LEU A 157 7.97 1.00 -5.08
C LEU A 157 6.97 0.96 -6.24
N ASP A 158 6.69 -0.20 -6.84
CA ASP A 158 5.63 -0.33 -7.85
C ASP A 158 4.26 -0.35 -7.16
N PHE A 159 3.79 0.84 -6.76
CA PHE A 159 2.50 1.02 -6.11
C PHE A 159 1.32 0.70 -7.03
N ILE A 160 1.52 0.70 -8.36
CA ILE A 160 0.50 0.26 -9.32
C ILE A 160 0.34 -1.27 -9.23
N ALA A 161 1.45 -2.00 -9.18
CA ALA A 161 1.42 -3.44 -8.94
C ALA A 161 0.83 -3.77 -7.56
N TRP A 162 1.17 -3.01 -6.51
CA TRP A 162 0.53 -3.15 -5.20
C TRP A 162 -0.98 -2.98 -5.27
N ALA A 163 -1.47 -1.86 -5.83
CA ALA A 163 -2.90 -1.58 -5.94
C ALA A 163 -3.64 -2.71 -6.68
N ARG A 164 -3.08 -3.20 -7.80
CA ARG A 164 -3.67 -4.31 -8.57
C ARG A 164 -3.75 -5.61 -7.78
N ASN A 165 -2.67 -5.98 -7.10
CA ASN A 165 -2.61 -7.25 -6.37
C ASN A 165 -3.44 -7.22 -5.08
N ILE A 166 -3.47 -6.08 -4.37
CA ILE A 166 -4.33 -5.89 -3.21
C ILE A 166 -5.80 -5.91 -3.62
N ALA A 167 -6.17 -5.25 -4.73
CA ALA A 167 -7.54 -5.31 -5.26
C ALA A 167 -7.94 -6.74 -5.67
N THR A 168 -7.00 -7.51 -6.24
CA THR A 168 -7.26 -8.92 -6.55
C THR A 168 -7.47 -9.74 -5.28
N LEU A 169 -6.66 -9.49 -4.24
CA LEU A 169 -6.79 -10.17 -2.95
C LEU A 169 -8.11 -9.83 -2.25
N SER A 170 -8.60 -8.59 -2.35
CA SER A 170 -9.86 -8.19 -1.71
C SER A 170 -11.10 -8.84 -2.34
N LEU A 171 -11.03 -9.25 -3.61
CA LEU A 171 -12.08 -10.07 -4.24
C LEU A 171 -12.14 -11.48 -3.63
N GLN A 172 -10.99 -12.04 -3.23
CA GLN A 172 -10.92 -13.35 -2.58
C GLN A 172 -11.25 -13.25 -1.08
N TYR A 173 -10.78 -12.19 -0.42
CA TYR A 173 -10.96 -11.94 1.01
C TYR A 173 -11.57 -10.55 1.21
N PRO A 174 -12.92 -10.43 1.27
CA PRO A 174 -13.60 -9.14 1.37
C PRO A 174 -13.33 -8.34 2.65
N ASN A 175 -12.62 -8.92 3.63
CA ASN A 175 -12.12 -8.22 4.82
C ASN A 175 -10.82 -7.45 4.54
N ILE A 176 -10.20 -7.56 3.37
CA ILE A 176 -9.19 -6.60 2.91
C ILE A 176 -9.94 -5.34 2.47
N LYS A 177 -9.90 -4.29 3.28
CA LYS A 177 -10.75 -3.09 3.11
C LYS A 177 -10.03 -1.88 2.54
N ALA A 178 -8.75 -1.75 2.84
CA ALA A 178 -7.96 -0.60 2.44
C ALA A 178 -6.49 -0.97 2.29
N TRP A 179 -5.72 -0.02 1.78
CA TRP A 179 -4.27 -0.03 1.87
C TRP A 179 -3.77 1.39 2.04
N GLN A 180 -2.59 1.52 2.62
CA GLN A 180 -1.93 2.79 2.83
C GLN A 180 -0.44 2.66 2.50
N ILE A 181 0.18 3.82 2.30
CA ILE A 181 1.62 3.99 2.25
C ILE A 181 1.97 4.77 3.52
N ASP A 182 2.95 4.29 4.27
CA ASP A 182 3.37 4.88 5.54
C ASP A 182 3.91 6.30 5.39
N ASP A 183 4.25 6.93 6.51
CA ASP A 183 4.62 8.35 6.65
C ASP A 183 5.48 8.89 5.49
N PHE A 184 4.87 9.72 4.65
CA PHE A 184 5.59 10.49 3.64
C PHE A 184 6.41 11.58 4.34
N LEU A 185 7.73 11.56 4.17
CA LEU A 185 8.56 12.69 4.56
C LEU A 185 8.24 13.87 3.63
N VAL A 186 7.73 14.97 4.19
CA VAL A 186 7.73 16.28 3.52
C VAL A 186 9.14 16.84 3.71
N ALA A 187 9.89 16.96 2.61
CA ALA A 187 11.17 17.67 2.59
C ALA A 187 10.95 19.16 2.32
#